data_AF-F6DHF6-F1
#
_entry.id   AF-F6DHF6-F1
#
_cell.length_a   1.000
_cell.length_b   1.000
_cell.length_c   1.000
_cell.angle_alpha   90.00
_cell.angle_beta   90.00
_cell.angle_gamma   90.00
#
_symmetry.space_group_name_H-M   'P 1'
#
loop_
_entity.id
_entity.type
_entity.pdbx_description
1 polymer ?
#
loop_
_entity_poly.entity_id
_entity_poly.type
_entity_poly.pdbx_seq_one_letter_code
_entity_poly.pdbx_strand_id
1 'polypeptide(L)'
;MRTDRNQLRFNQALLVLLLPLAALLDLPWLVYLLFLLMASQHTPLDLMVVLKRLLRVPPQMVDEDPRPHRFARFLGAVFLGLASLALLLGLKPLGYALALLVALLAFVNLAFGFCLGCFLYLHLRYARALFTGK
;
A
#
# COMPACT_ATOMS: atom_id res chain seq x y z
N MET A 1 14.49 -11.27 10.66
CA MET A 1 14.07 -11.58 9.27
C MET A 1 14.32 -10.32 8.46
N ARG A 2 15.08 -10.37 7.37
CA ARG A 2 15.41 -9.20 6.57
C ARG A 2 14.23 -8.80 5.68
N THR A 3 13.97 -7.51 5.58
CA THR A 3 12.95 -6.92 4.70
C THR A 3 13.63 -6.25 3.51
N ASP A 4 13.05 -6.37 2.33
CA ASP A 4 13.58 -5.78 1.09
C ASP A 4 13.09 -4.33 0.94
N ARG A 5 13.97 -3.37 1.23
CA ARG A 5 13.66 -1.94 1.21
C ARG A 5 13.28 -1.42 -0.18
N ASN A 6 13.89 -1.97 -1.23
CA ASN A 6 13.58 -1.58 -2.60
C ASN A 6 12.18 -2.04 -3.03
N GLN A 7 11.69 -3.15 -2.47
CA GLN A 7 10.31 -3.60 -2.71
C GLN A 7 9.29 -2.61 -2.13
N LEU A 8 9.56 -2.04 -0.95
CA LEU A 8 8.71 -1.01 -0.34
C LEU A 8 8.69 0.28 -1.14
N ARG A 9 9.87 0.78 -1.55
CA ARG A 9 9.99 2.00 -2.36
C ARG A 9 9.32 1.87 -3.72
N PHE A 10 9.45 0.71 -4.36
CA PHE A 10 8.81 0.43 -5.64
C PHE A 10 7.28 0.50 -5.57
N ASN A 11 6.68 -0.14 -4.56
CA ASN A 11 5.23 -0.07 -4.36
C ASN A 11 4.76 1.36 -4.05
N GLN A 12 5.50 2.11 -3.25
CA GLN A 12 5.16 3.52 -2.96
C GLN A 12 5.26 4.39 -4.20
N ALA A 13 6.33 4.23 -4.99
CA ALA A 13 6.48 4.96 -6.25
C ALA A 13 5.33 4.67 -7.22
N LEU A 14 4.90 3.41 -7.33
CA LEU A 14 3.74 3.05 -8.13
C LEU A 14 2.47 3.77 -7.64
N LEU A 15 2.16 3.73 -6.34
CA LEU A 15 0.97 4.39 -5.80
C LEU A 15 1.00 5.91 -6.00
N VAL A 16 2.16 6.54 -5.75
CA VAL A 16 2.34 8.00 -5.88
C VAL A 16 2.23 8.47 -7.33
N LEU A 17 2.67 7.67 -8.29
CA LEU A 17 2.64 8.05 -9.71
C LEU A 17 1.33 7.66 -10.39
N LEU A 18 0.87 6.41 -10.19
CA LEU A 18 -0.25 5.87 -10.95
C LEU A 18 -1.60 6.35 -10.41
N LEU A 19 -1.80 6.56 -9.10
CA LEU A 19 -3.12 6.97 -8.60
C LEU A 19 -3.52 8.40 -9.00
N PRO A 20 -2.62 9.41 -8.94
CA PRO A 20 -2.93 10.74 -9.49
C PRO A 20 -3.12 10.71 -10.99
N LEU A 21 -2.33 9.91 -11.72
CA LEU A 21 -2.49 9.74 -13.16
C LEU A 21 -3.85 9.10 -13.51
N ALA A 22 -4.28 8.11 -12.72
CA ALA A 22 -5.59 7.48 -12.86
C ALA A 22 -6.73 8.47 -12.64
N ALA A 23 -6.60 9.34 -11.64
CA ALA A 23 -7.58 10.39 -11.37
C ALA A 23 -7.61 11.47 -12.46
N LEU A 24 -6.44 11.87 -12.98
CA LEU A 24 -6.32 12.91 -14.00
C LEU A 24 -6.84 12.47 -15.37
N LEU A 25 -6.59 11.21 -15.74
CA LEU A 25 -6.99 10.65 -17.04
C LEU A 25 -8.33 9.89 -17.00
N ASP A 26 -9.03 9.90 -15.86
CA ASP A 26 -10.25 9.13 -15.59
C ASP A 26 -10.10 7.64 -15.97
N LEU A 27 -9.00 7.01 -15.52
CA LEU A 27 -8.65 5.62 -15.79
C LEU A 27 -8.89 4.75 -14.53
N PRO A 28 -10.14 4.37 -14.21
CA PRO A 28 -10.46 3.63 -12.98
C PRO A 28 -9.81 2.25 -12.93
N TRP A 29 -9.48 1.67 -14.09
CA TRP A 29 -8.80 0.39 -14.17
C TRP A 29 -7.39 0.40 -13.55
N LEU A 30 -6.71 1.55 -13.50
CA LEU A 30 -5.44 1.67 -12.76
C LEU A 30 -5.64 1.44 -11.26
N VAL A 31 -6.74 1.97 -10.70
CA VAL A 31 -7.08 1.80 -9.29
C VAL A 31 -7.37 0.33 -9.00
N TYR A 32 -8.11 -0.35 -9.89
CA TYR A 32 -8.40 -1.78 -9.77
C TYR A 32 -7.12 -2.64 -9.87
N LEU A 33 -6.23 -2.31 -10.79
CA LEU A 33 -4.95 -3.01 -10.96
C LEU A 33 -4.08 -2.87 -9.70
N LEU A 34 -3.97 -1.67 -9.14
CA LEU A 34 -3.21 -1.42 -7.92
C LEU A 34 -3.85 -2.09 -6.71
N PHE A 35 -5.18 -2.10 -6.61
CA PHE A 35 -5.89 -2.87 -5.60
C PHE A 35 -5.51 -4.36 -5.67
N LEU A 36 -5.58 -4.97 -6.86
CA LEU A 36 -5.22 -6.38 -7.06
C LEU A 36 -3.74 -6.65 -6.71
N LEU A 37 -2.83 -5.77 -7.09
CA LEU A 37 -1.41 -5.86 -6.73
C LEU A 37 -1.18 -5.82 -5.22
N MET A 38 -1.91 -4.98 -4.49
CA MET A 38 -1.82 -4.93 -3.03
C MET A 38 -2.48 -6.15 -2.37
N ALA A 39 -3.63 -6.60 -2.87
CA ALA A 39 -4.36 -7.76 -2.37
C ALA A 39 -3.61 -9.08 -2.59
N SER A 40 -2.78 -9.17 -3.65
CA SER A 40 -1.94 -10.34 -3.97
C SER A 40 -0.91 -10.68 -2.89
N GLN A 41 -0.69 -9.85 -1.88
CA GLN A 41 0.19 -10.21 -0.77
C GLN A 41 -0.25 -11.46 0.01
N HIS A 42 -1.51 -11.89 -0.15
CA HIS A 42 -2.07 -13.09 0.48
C HIS A 42 -1.94 -14.34 -0.41
N THR A 43 -1.53 -14.20 -1.67
CA THR A 43 -1.36 -15.32 -2.59
C THR A 43 0.05 -15.91 -2.49
N PRO A 44 0.24 -17.22 -2.68
CA PRO A 44 1.56 -17.86 -2.67
C PRO A 44 2.47 -17.34 -3.80
N LEU A 45 1.86 -16.81 -4.87
CA LEU A 45 2.52 -16.07 -5.93
C LEU A 45 2.21 -14.58 -5.74
N ASP A 46 3.01 -13.86 -4.93
CA ASP A 46 2.85 -12.40 -4.79
C ASP A 46 3.22 -11.76 -6.13
N LEU A 47 2.22 -11.23 -6.85
CA LEU A 47 2.38 -10.54 -8.13
C LEU A 47 3.43 -9.42 -8.04
N MET A 48 3.61 -8.82 -6.86
CA MET A 48 4.64 -7.83 -6.60
C MET A 48 6.06 -8.38 -6.79
N VAL A 49 6.29 -9.63 -6.39
CA VAL A 49 7.60 -10.31 -6.53
C VAL A 49 7.86 -10.66 -7.99
N VAL A 50 6.83 -11.10 -8.71
CA VAL A 50 6.90 -11.37 -10.16
C VAL A 50 7.21 -10.08 -10.93
N LEU A 51 6.50 -8.99 -10.64
CA LEU A 51 6.71 -7.69 -11.26
C LEU A 51 8.12 -7.14 -10.96
N LYS A 52 8.60 -7.29 -9.72
CA LYS A 52 9.95 -6.88 -9.33
C LYS A 52 11.02 -7.65 -10.09
N ARG A 53 10.85 -8.98 -10.23
CA ARG A 53 11.74 -9.84 -11.01
C ARG A 53 11.74 -9.43 -12.49
N LEU A 54 10.58 -9.10 -13.04
CA LEU A 54 10.43 -8.61 -14.41
C LEU A 54 11.16 -7.27 -14.62
N LEU A 55 11.03 -6.33 -13.68
CA LEU A 55 11.70 -5.02 -13.72
C LEU A 55 13.16 -5.02 -13.24
N ARG A 56 13.73 -6.19 -12.90
CA ARG A 56 15.13 -6.35 -12.47
C ARG A 56 15.56 -5.40 -11.33
N VAL A 57 14.65 -5.07 -10.42
CA VAL A 57 14.96 -4.17 -9.30
C VAL A 57 15.85 -4.93 -8.29
N PRO A 58 17.08 -4.46 -7.99
CA PRO A 58 17.96 -5.17 -7.08
C PRO A 58 17.36 -5.24 -5.67
N PRO A 59 17.42 -6.40 -4.98
CA PRO A 59 16.98 -6.49 -3.59
C PRO A 59 17.96 -5.77 -2.68
N GLN A 60 17.44 -4.94 -1.76
CA GLN A 60 18.23 -4.33 -0.70
C GLN A 60 17.71 -4.83 0.64
N MET A 61 18.36 -5.86 1.16
CA MET A 61 17.97 -6.51 2.40
C MET A 61 18.42 -5.65 3.59
N VAL A 62 17.46 -5.22 4.41
CA VAL A 62 17.70 -4.47 5.64
C VAL A 62 17.08 -5.24 6.81
N ASP A 63 17.71 -5.22 7.97
CA ASP A 63 17.17 -5.81 9.19
C ASP A 63 16.06 -4.93 9.78
N GLU A 64 14.88 -5.00 9.16
CA GLU A 64 13.64 -4.37 9.59
C GLU A 64 12.54 -5.44 9.75
N ASP A 65 11.70 -5.34 10.78
CA ASP A 65 10.60 -6.29 10.99
C ASP A 65 9.57 -6.19 9.85
N PRO A 66 9.28 -7.28 9.11
CA PRO A 66 8.33 -7.27 8.01
C PRO A 66 6.85 -7.15 8.44
N ARG A 67 6.52 -7.43 9.70
CA ARG A 67 5.14 -7.44 10.22
C ARG A 67 4.41 -6.11 10.05
N PRO A 68 4.93 -4.95 10.52
CA PRO A 68 4.26 -3.66 10.36
C PRO A 68 4.08 -3.26 8.89
N HIS A 69 5.01 -3.64 8.01
CA HIS A 69 4.90 -3.36 6.58
C HIS A 69 3.79 -4.14 5.88
N ARG A 70 3.56 -5.40 6.27
CA ARG A 70 2.40 -6.18 5.77
C ARG A 70 1.08 -5.56 6.22
N PHE A 71 1.02 -5.06 7.45
CA PHE A 71 -0.15 -4.34 7.94
C PHE A 71 -0.41 -3.06 7.13
N ALA A 72 0.62 -2.28 6.85
CA ALA A 72 0.50 -1.10 6.01
C ALA A 72 0.01 -1.43 4.57
N ARG A 73 0.55 -2.49 3.95
CA ARG A 73 0.08 -2.95 2.63
C ARG A 73 -1.39 -3.40 2.68
N PHE A 74 -1.79 -4.12 3.72
CA PHE A 74 -3.20 -4.53 3.91
C PHE A 74 -4.13 -3.32 4.03
N LEU A 75 -3.75 -2.34 4.85
CA LEU A 75 -4.56 -1.13 5.02
C LEU A 75 -4.72 -0.38 3.68
N GLY A 76 -3.63 -0.26 2.91
CA GLY A 76 -3.68 0.28 1.54
C GLY A 76 -4.63 -0.49 0.63
N ALA A 77 -4.61 -1.82 0.67
CA ALA A 77 -5.52 -2.66 -0.10
C ALA A 77 -7.00 -2.44 0.29
N VAL A 78 -7.30 -2.25 1.58
CA VAL A 78 -8.67 -1.96 2.06
C VAL A 78 -9.17 -0.63 1.48
N PHE A 79 -8.38 0.45 1.58
CA PHE A 79 -8.75 1.75 1.03
C PHE A 79 -8.91 1.72 -0.49
N LEU A 80 -7.99 1.06 -1.20
CA LEU A 80 -8.08 0.87 -2.65
C LEU A 80 -9.27 -0.01 -3.05
N GLY A 81 -9.65 -0.99 -2.21
CA GLY A 81 -10.85 -1.80 -2.41
C GLY A 81 -12.12 -0.97 -2.28
N LEU A 82 -12.21 -0.11 -1.25
CA LEU A 82 -13.31 0.84 -1.09
C LEU A 82 -13.36 1.85 -2.25
N ALA A 83 -12.21 2.37 -2.67
CA ALA A 83 -12.11 3.24 -3.85
C ALA A 83 -12.62 2.52 -5.11
N SER A 84 -12.23 1.25 -5.28
CA SER A 84 -12.64 0.44 -6.42
C SER A 84 -14.15 0.21 -6.43
N LEU A 85 -14.74 -0.14 -5.28
CA LEU A 85 -16.19 -0.30 -5.13
C LEU A 85 -16.94 1.01 -5.43
N ALA A 86 -16.45 2.14 -4.92
CA ALA A 86 -17.05 3.45 -5.21
C ALA A 86 -17.02 3.78 -6.72
N LEU A 87 -15.90 3.50 -7.40
CA LEU A 87 -15.78 3.70 -8.85
C LEU A 87 -16.73 2.78 -9.63
N LEU A 88 -16.88 1.52 -9.22
CA LEU A 88 -17.82 0.57 -9.84
C LEU A 88 -19.29 0.98 -9.64
N LEU A 89 -19.62 1.58 -8.49
CA LEU A 89 -20.95 2.12 -8.21
C LEU A 89 -21.23 3.46 -8.90
N GLY A 90 -20.28 4.00 -9.67
CA GLY A 90 -20.41 5.28 -10.37
C GLY A 90 -20.12 6.51 -9.49
N LEU A 91 -19.75 6.32 -8.23
CA LEU A 91 -19.38 7.39 -7.29
C LEU A 91 -17.93 7.85 -7.53
N LYS A 92 -17.65 8.36 -8.74
CA LYS A 92 -16.30 8.76 -9.18
C LYS A 92 -15.57 9.71 -8.22
N PRO A 93 -16.20 10.80 -7.71
CA PRO A 93 -15.52 11.73 -6.82
C PRO A 93 -15.02 11.05 -5.54
N LEU A 94 -15.84 10.16 -4.96
CA LEU A 94 -15.51 9.42 -3.75
C LEU A 94 -14.39 8.40 -4.01
N GLY A 95 -14.48 7.67 -5.12
CA GLY A 95 -13.48 6.70 -5.53
C GLY A 95 -12.10 7.31 -5.73
N TYR A 96 -12.02 8.41 -6.49
CA TYR A 96 -10.75 9.11 -6.70
C TYR A 96 -10.26 9.84 -5.45
N ALA A 97 -11.15 10.39 -4.61
CA ALA A 97 -10.74 10.97 -3.33
C ALA A 97 -10.04 9.94 -2.43
N LEU A 98 -10.60 8.73 -2.33
CA LEU A 98 -9.97 7.63 -1.58
C LEU A 98 -8.63 7.19 -2.19
N ALA A 99 -8.57 7.09 -3.52
CA ALA A 99 -7.32 6.76 -4.23
C ALA A 99 -6.23 7.83 -4.00
N LEU A 100 -6.57 9.11 -4.11
CA LEU A 100 -5.64 10.22 -3.88
C LEU A 100 -5.20 10.30 -2.41
N LEU A 101 -6.07 9.95 -1.46
CA LEU A 101 -5.69 9.84 -0.06
C LEU A 101 -4.60 8.76 0.15
N VAL A 102 -4.75 7.60 -0.50
CA VAL A 102 -3.73 6.55 -0.48
C VAL A 102 -2.43 7.02 -1.13
N ALA A 103 -2.52 7.73 -2.26
CA ALA A 103 -1.36 8.31 -2.94
C ALA A 103 -0.62 9.31 -2.05
N LEU A 104 -1.35 10.17 -1.33
CA LEU A 104 -0.79 11.14 -0.40
C LEU A 104 -0.06 10.46 0.76
N LEU A 105 -0.66 9.42 1.36
CA LEU A 105 -0.03 8.63 2.41
C LEU A 105 1.24 7.93 1.92
N ALA A 106 1.21 7.38 0.70
CA ALA A 106 2.38 6.77 0.08
C ALA A 106 3.47 7.81 -0.20
N PHE A 107 3.10 9.02 -0.62
CA PHE A 107 4.02 10.14 -0.83
C PHE A 107 4.70 10.56 0.46
N VAL A 108 3.94 10.71 1.55
CA VAL A 108 4.49 11.03 2.87
C VAL A 108 5.51 9.96 3.31
N ASN A 109 5.23 8.69 3.06
CA ASN A 109 6.20 7.63 3.34
C ASN A 109 7.47 7.78 2.49
N LEU A 110 7.31 8.06 1.20
CA LEU A 110 8.42 8.15 0.27
C LEU A 110 9.32 9.37 0.54
N ALA A 111 8.72 10.52 0.87
CA ALA A 111 9.41 11.78 1.09
C ALA A 111 10.02 11.90 2.51
N PHE A 112 9.25 11.53 3.54
CA PHE A 112 9.65 11.71 4.95
C PHE A 112 10.14 10.41 5.61
N GLY A 113 10.03 9.27 4.93
CA GLY A 113 10.31 7.96 5.54
C GLY A 113 9.28 7.55 6.60
N PHE A 114 8.19 8.30 6.77
CA PHE A 114 7.20 8.07 7.80
C PHE A 114 6.06 7.17 7.31
N CYS A 115 5.98 5.96 7.86
CA CYS A 115 4.92 5.01 7.54
C CYS A 115 3.78 5.09 8.56
N LEU A 116 2.71 5.80 8.22
CA LEU A 116 1.52 5.93 9.08
C LEU A 116 0.91 4.57 9.46
N GLY A 117 0.95 3.59 8.55
CA GLY A 117 0.52 2.21 8.82
C GLY A 117 1.38 1.51 9.88
N CYS A 118 2.70 1.70 9.86
CA CYS A 118 3.59 1.17 10.90
C CYS A 118 3.31 1.84 12.26
N PHE A 119 3.08 3.15 12.27
CA PHE A 119 2.75 3.90 13.49
C PHE A 119 1.43 3.41 14.10
N LEU A 120 0.38 3.25 13.28
CA LEU A 120 -0.91 2.67 13.70
C LEU A 120 -0.75 1.26 14.26
N TYR A 121 0.05 0.40 13.62
CA TYR A 121 0.30 -0.97 14.10
C TYR A 121 0.95 -0.98 15.49
N LEU A 122 1.96 -0.13 15.71
CA LEU A 122 2.60 0.01 17.01
C LEU A 122 1.62 0.54 18.04
N HIS A 123 0.86 1.58 17.72
CA HIS A 123 -0.12 2.16 18.64
C HIS A 123 -1.22 1.15 19.02
N LEU A 124 -1.74 0.39 18.06
CA LEU A 124 -2.69 -0.72 18.30
C LEU A 124 -2.09 -1.81 19.18
N ARG A 125 -0.80 -2.14 19.00
CA ARG A 125 -0.09 -3.12 19.83
C ARG A 125 0.07 -2.60 21.26
N TYR A 126 0.44 -1.34 21.45
CA TYR A 126 0.54 -0.71 22.77
C TYR A 126 -0.83 -0.63 23.47
N ALA A 127 -1.87 -0.20 22.75
CA ALA A 127 -3.23 -0.18 23.28
C ALA A 127 -3.70 -1.58 23.70
N ARG A 128 -3.48 -2.61 22.86
CA ARG A 128 -3.78 -4.00 23.24
C ARG A 128 -2.99 -4.45 24.48
N ALA A 129 -1.71 -4.13 24.60
CA ALA A 129 -0.94 -4.49 25.79
C ALA A 129 -1.53 -3.88 27.06
N LEU A 130 -1.98 -2.61 27.00
CA LEU A 130 -2.69 -1.93 28.08
C LEU A 130 -4.03 -2.59 28.42
N PHE A 131 -4.84 -2.95 27.42
CA PHE A 131 -6.15 -3.57 27.64
C PHE A 131 -6.07 -5.05 28.07
N THR A 132 -4.97 -5.75 27.78
CA THR A 132 -4.84 -7.19 28.08
C THR A 132 -4.17 -7.47 29.43
N GLY A 133 -3.87 -6.45 30.23
CA GLY A 133 -3.58 -6.59 31.66
C GLY A 133 -2.50 -7.62 32.02
N LYS A 134 -1.34 -7.58 31.35
CA LYS A 134 -0.10 -8.20 31.83
C LYS A 134 1.02 -7.18 31.81
#